data_AF-A0A1H4HA78-F1
#
_entry.id   AF-A0A1H4HA78-F1
#
_cell.length_a   1.000
_cell.length_b   1.000
_cell.length_c   1.000
_cell.angle_alpha   90.00
_cell.angle_beta   90.00
_cell.angle_gamma   90.00
#
_symmetry.space_group_name_H-M   'P 1'
#
loop_
_entity.id
_entity.type
_entity.pdbx_description
1 polymer ?
#
loop_
_entity_poly.entity_id
_entity_poly.type
_entity_poly.pdbx_seq_one_letter_code
_entity_poly.pdbx_strand_id
1 'polypeptide(L)' 'MENRWAKAASEGKTIEVDIKVIYEGDSKRPSRFLVTEKIDGVVKTTPFQNQAGG' A
#
# COMPACT_ATOMS: atom_id res chain seq x y z
N MET A 1 5.73 4.52 4.47
CA MET A 1 5.07 3.19 4.50
C MET A 1 6.12 2.10 4.60
N GLU A 2 7.07 2.04 3.67
CA GLU A 2 8.15 1.05 3.66
C GLU A 2 8.95 0.96 4.96
N ASN A 3 9.28 2.08 5.63
CA ASN A 3 9.97 2.03 6.94
C ASN A 3 9.19 1.28 8.03
N ARG A 4 7.85 1.28 7.96
CA ARG A 4 6.99 0.55 8.92
C ARG A 4 7.09 -0.95 8.68
N TRP A 5 7.10 -1.37 7.42
CA TRP A 5 7.29 -2.77 7.04
C TRP A 5 8.69 -3.24 7.39
N ALA A 6 9.72 -2.44 7.11
CA ALA A 6 11.09 -2.75 7.48
C ALA A 6 11.24 -2.99 9.00
N LYS A 7 10.61 -2.14 9.83
CA LYS A 7 10.60 -2.34 11.28
C LYS A 7 9.87 -3.63 11.68
N ALA A 8 8.67 -3.87 11.16
CA ALA A 8 7.89 -5.07 11.49
C ALA A 8 8.62 -6.36 11.07
N ALA A 9 9.31 -6.35 9.94
CA ALA A 9 10.11 -7.48 9.47
C ALA A 9 11.30 -7.73 10.38
N SER A 10 11.98 -6.65 10.81
CA SER A 10 13.06 -6.74 11.79
C SER A 10 12.60 -7.22 13.16
N GLU A 11 11.33 -7.02 13.52
CA GLU A 11 10.71 -7.53 14.75
C GLU A 11 10.22 -8.98 14.61
N GLY A 12 10.45 -9.64 13.46
CA GLY A 12 10.04 -11.01 13.20
C GLY A 12 8.54 -11.20 12.94
N LYS A 13 7.80 -10.11 12.70
CA LYS A 13 6.36 -10.16 12.46
C LYS A 13 6.07 -10.57 11.02
N THR A 14 5.00 -11.33 10.83
CA THR A 14 4.49 -11.64 9.49
C THR A 14 3.81 -10.40 8.90
N ILE A 15 4.26 -10.03 7.70
CA ILE A 15 3.72 -8.91 6.94
C ILE A 15 3.13 -9.47 5.65
N GLU A 16 1.85 -9.24 5.43
CA GLU A 16 1.17 -9.50 4.17
C GLU A 16 0.81 -8.14 3.54
N VAL A 17 1.11 -7.94 2.27
CA VAL A 17 0.80 -6.69 1.55
C VAL A 17 0.04 -7.02 0.27
N ASP A 18 -1.15 -6.45 0.14
CA ASP A 18 -1.98 -6.47 -1.05
C ASP A 18 -2.02 -5.06 -1.66
N ILE A 19 -1.66 -4.93 -2.93
CA ILE A 19 -1.64 -3.64 -3.63
C ILE A 19 -2.59 -3.73 -4.82
N LYS A 20 -3.70 -3.00 -4.74
CA LYS A 20 -4.64 -2.86 -5.85
C LYS A 20 -4.45 -1.55 -6.56
N VAL A 21 -4.21 -1.64 -7.86
CA VAL A 21 -4.08 -0.46 -8.72
C VAL A 21 -5.47 -0.13 -9.28
N ILE A 22 -5.91 1.11 -9.09
CA ILE A 22 -7.21 1.59 -9.57
C ILE A 22 -6.99 2.60 -10.69
N TYR A 23 -7.55 2.31 -11.85
CA TYR A 23 -7.57 3.18 -13.03
C TYR A 23 -8.98 3.78 -13.16
N GLU A 24 -9.06 5.07 -13.49
CA GLU A 24 -10.34 5.72 -13.83
C GLU A 24 -10.35 6.08 -15.32
N GLY A 25 -11.42 5.68 -16.01
CA GLY A 25 -11.57 5.87 -17.45
C GLY A 25 -10.56 5.08 -18.28
N ASP A 26 -10.15 5.65 -19.43
CA ASP A 26 -9.16 5.06 -20.34
C ASP A 26 -7.71 5.48 -20.00
N SER A 27 -7.51 6.05 -18.81
CA SER A 27 -6.19 6.56 -18.42
C SER A 27 -5.18 5.43 -18.26
N LYS A 28 -4.06 5.51 -18.99
CA LYS A 28 -2.88 4.64 -18.78
C LYS A 28 -2.20 4.88 -17.43
N ARG A 29 -2.45 6.03 -16.80
CA ARG A 29 -1.93 6.38 -15.48
C ARG A 29 -2.98 5.98 -14.42
N PRO A 30 -2.62 5.16 -13.43
CA PRO A 30 -3.57 4.80 -12.38
C PRO A 30 -3.94 6.03 -11.57
N SER A 31 -5.20 6.13 -11.17
CA SER A 31 -5.70 7.23 -10.35
C SER A 31 -5.28 7.08 -8.89
N ARG A 32 -5.29 5.85 -8.39
CA ARG A 32 -4.96 5.55 -7.00
C ARG A 32 -4.47 4.12 -6.82
N PHE A 33 -3.74 3.90 -5.75
CA PHE A 33 -3.32 2.60 -5.27
C PHE A 33 -4.01 2.36 -3.92
N LEU A 34 -4.66 1.22 -3.77
CA LEU A 34 -5.17 0.78 -2.48
C LEU A 34 -4.19 -0.23 -1.92
N VAL A 35 -3.45 0.16 -0.89
CA VAL A 35 -2.49 -0.72 -0.23
C VAL A 35 -3.12 -1.23 1.05
N THR A 36 -3.34 -2.53 1.12
CA THR A 36 -3.78 -3.22 2.34
C THR A 36 -2.60 -3.97 2.92
N GLU A 37 -2.14 -3.52 4.08
CA GLU A 37 -1.08 -4.17 4.85
C GLU A 37 -1.70 -4.93 6.02
N LYS A 38 -1.23 -6.15 6.29
CA LYS A 38 -1.58 -6.93 7.47
C LYS A 38 -0.30 -7.29 8.20
N ILE A 39 -0.15 -6.76 9.40
CA ILE A 39 1.01 -7.00 10.26
C ILE A 39 0.52 -7.67 11.52
N ASP A 40 1.00 -8.88 11.79
CA ASP A 40 0.63 -9.63 13.01
C ASP A 40 -0.89 -9.80 13.19
N GLY A 41 -1.59 -10.04 12.08
CA GLY A 41 -3.06 -10.15 12.06
C GLY A 41 -3.82 -8.81 12.00
N VAL A 42 -3.16 -7.68 12.25
CA VAL A 42 -3.78 -6.34 12.20
C VAL A 42 -3.80 -5.82 10.77
N VAL A 43 -4.99 -5.67 10.20
CA VAL A 43 -5.18 -5.15 8.84
C VAL A 43 -5.30 -3.64 8.86
N LYS A 44 -4.58 -2.97 7.96
CA LYS A 44 -4.67 -1.55 7.69
C LYS A 44 -4.74 -1.33 6.19
N THR A 45 -5.72 -0.54 5.75
CA THR A 45 -5.87 -0.15 4.34
C THR A 45 -5.58 1.34 4.20
N THR A 46 -4.68 1.69 3.28
CA THR A 46 -4.29 3.06 2.99
C THR A 46 -4.46 3.34 1.49
N PRO A 47 -5.35 4.27 1.10
CA PRO A 47 -5.41 4.73 -0.27
C PRO A 47 -4.31 5.75 -0.55
N PHE A 48 -3.54 5.53 -1.62
CA PHE A 48 -2.57 6.47 -2.17
C PHE A 48 -3.10 7.02 -3.47
N GLN A 49 -3.38 8.31 -3.52
CA GLN A 49 -3.71 8.97 -4.78
C GLN A 49 -2.44 9.19 -5.58
N ASN A 50 -2.51 8.94 -6.88
CA ASN A 50 -1.41 9.21 -7.78
C ASN A 50 -1.37 10.72 -8.08
N GLN A 51 -1.05 11.55 -7.09
CA GLN A 51 -0.85 12.98 -7.28
C GLN A 51 0.53 13.22 -7.91
N ALA A 52 0.61 14.13 -8.88
CA ALA A 52 1.89 14.53 -9.44
C ALA A 52 2.69 15.25 -8.35
N GLY A 53 3.84 14.69 -7.96
CA GLY A 53 4.81 15.41 -7.14
C GLY A 53 5.49 16.44 -8.03
N GLY A 54 5.11 17.72 -7.86
CA GLY A 54 5.80 18.86 -8.45
C GLY A 54 7.00 19.28 -7.63
#